data_AF-A0A653GZ63-F1
#
_entry.id   AF-A0A653GZ63-F1
#
_cell.length_a   1.000
_cell.length_b   1.000
_cell.length_c   1.000
_cell.angle_alpha   90.00
_cell.angle_beta   90.00
_cell.angle_gamma   90.00
#
_symmetry.space_group_name_H-M   'P 1'
#
loop_
_entity.id
_entity.type
_entity.pdbx_description
1 polymer ?
#
loop_
_entity_poly.entity_id
_entity_poly.type
_entity_poly.pdbx_seq_one_letter_code
_entity_poly.pdbx_strand_id
1 'polypeptide(L)'
;MFNVFCRYFSKKAGWSWIKNKRGRKKILSFTYPPRERSQIIKLTEDSDKLVFVCNGKLRNSFLSTVKNMKETKCIVKNDSIITPCLVISKAKCHTLLESFTYDEVLHLEKLSKQILKGFEEAEEKLETDKNNTVLKKHQALKFKMIES
;
A
#
# COMPACT_ATOMS: atom_id res chain seq x y z
N MET A 1 -6.08 -21.14 -5.77
CA MET A 1 -4.63 -20.99 -5.59
C MET A 1 -4.21 -19.71 -6.29
N PHE A 2 -3.79 -18.67 -5.57
CA PHE A 2 -3.39 -17.39 -6.20
C PHE A 2 -1.88 -17.40 -6.39
N ASN A 3 -1.41 -17.15 -7.61
CA ASN A 3 0.01 -17.07 -7.92
C ASN A 3 0.59 -15.78 -7.32
N VAL A 4 1.56 -15.91 -6.41
CA VAL A 4 2.37 -14.79 -5.95
C VAL A 4 3.39 -14.48 -7.03
N PHE A 5 3.22 -13.35 -7.72
CA PHE A 5 4.14 -12.93 -8.78
C PHE A 5 5.31 -12.14 -8.18
N CYS A 6 6.38 -12.83 -7.82
CA CYS A 6 7.66 -12.17 -7.54
C CYS A 6 8.32 -11.77 -8.87
N ARG A 7 8.30 -10.48 -9.21
CA ARG A 7 9.08 -9.97 -10.34
C ARG A 7 10.48 -9.60 -9.88
N TYR A 8 11.48 -10.32 -10.38
CA TYR A 8 12.88 -9.93 -10.26
C TYR A 8 13.15 -8.79 -11.24
N PHE A 9 13.30 -7.56 -10.73
CA PHE A 9 13.57 -6.39 -11.57
C PHE A 9 15.08 -6.10 -11.68
N SER A 10 15.48 -5.66 -12.87
CA SER A 10 16.86 -5.26 -13.20
C SER A 10 17.33 -4.10 -12.31
N LYS A 11 18.54 -4.24 -11.74
CA LYS A 11 19.24 -3.19 -10.95
C LYS A 11 19.39 -1.85 -11.68
N LYS A 12 19.29 -1.82 -13.01
CA LYS A 12 19.51 -0.62 -13.84
C LYS A 12 18.29 0.32 -13.93
N ALA A 13 17.09 -0.17 -13.63
CA ALA A 13 15.88 0.64 -13.70
C ALA A 13 15.32 0.80 -12.28
N GLY A 14 15.63 1.93 -11.64
CA GLY A 14 15.01 2.30 -10.37
C GLY A 14 13.47 2.39 -10.48
N TRP A 15 12.83 2.49 -9.32
CA TRP A 15 11.39 2.66 -9.20
C TRP A 15 10.95 3.95 -9.89
N SER A 16 10.24 3.86 -11.02
CA SER A 16 9.54 5.02 -11.58
C SER A 16 8.08 4.97 -11.17
N TRP A 17 7.74 5.73 -10.13
CA TRP A 17 6.36 5.95 -9.70
C TRP A 17 5.46 6.40 -10.86
N ILE A 18 6.01 7.20 -11.79
CA ILE A 18 5.33 7.69 -12.99
C ILE A 18 4.98 6.55 -13.96
N LYS A 19 5.85 5.55 -14.14
CA LYS A 19 5.59 4.37 -14.97
C LYS A 19 4.55 3.45 -14.35
N ASN A 20 4.50 3.36 -13.02
CA ASN A 20 3.49 2.55 -12.30
C ASN A 20 2.11 3.23 -12.21
N LYS A 21 2.05 4.57 -12.24
CA LYS A 21 0.79 5.35 -12.21
C LYS A 21 0.07 5.44 -13.55
N ARG A 22 0.78 5.49 -14.68
CA ARG A 22 0.18 5.76 -16.00
C ARG A 22 -0.75 4.61 -16.41
N GLY A 23 -2.06 4.80 -16.23
CA GLY A 23 -3.12 4.05 -16.93
C GLY A 23 -4.05 3.21 -16.05
N ARG A 24 -3.74 2.96 -14.77
CA ARG A 24 -4.61 2.17 -13.89
C ARG A 24 -5.64 3.04 -13.20
N LYS A 25 -6.69 3.30 -13.95
CA LYS A 25 -7.93 3.93 -13.54
C LYS A 25 -8.49 3.09 -12.34
N LYS A 26 -8.67 3.69 -11.14
CA LYS A 26 -9.05 2.96 -9.89
C LYS A 26 -10.25 2.04 -10.12
N ILE A 27 -10.13 0.78 -9.70
CA ILE A 27 -11.14 -0.27 -9.95
C ILE A 27 -12.42 -0.03 -9.14
N LEU A 28 -12.29 0.64 -7.99
CA LEU A 28 -13.38 1.03 -7.10
C LEU A 28 -13.77 2.51 -7.27
N SER A 29 -15.04 2.78 -7.05
CA SER A 29 -15.62 4.12 -6.93
C SER A 29 -16.62 4.16 -5.77
N PHE A 30 -16.61 5.21 -4.97
CA PHE A 30 -17.61 5.47 -3.94
C PHE A 30 -17.66 6.97 -3.65
N THR A 31 -18.79 7.43 -3.15
CA THR A 31 -18.95 8.81 -2.69
C THR A 31 -18.21 8.98 -1.37
N TYR A 32 -17.24 9.90 -1.34
CA TYR A 32 -16.51 10.23 -0.12
C TYR A 32 -16.88 11.66 0.33
N PRO A 33 -17.21 11.89 1.62
CA PRO A 33 -17.28 10.89 2.69
C PRO A 33 -18.51 9.97 2.54
N PRO A 34 -18.39 8.67 2.82
CA PRO A 34 -19.51 7.74 2.68
C PRO A 34 -20.49 7.89 3.84
N ARG A 35 -21.79 7.92 3.50
CA ARG A 35 -22.89 7.95 4.47
C ARG A 35 -23.07 6.59 5.14
N GLU A 36 -23.07 5.52 4.34
CA GLU A 36 -23.18 4.14 4.81
C GLU A 36 -21.79 3.54 5.02
N ARG A 37 -21.38 3.44 6.28
CA ARG A 37 -20.07 2.91 6.67
C ARG A 37 -20.11 2.29 8.07
N SER A 38 -19.10 1.49 8.36
CA SER A 38 -18.81 1.02 9.72
C SER A 38 -18.39 2.17 10.64
N GLN A 39 -18.18 1.83 11.91
CA GLN A 39 -17.46 2.68 12.84
C GLN A 39 -16.08 3.05 12.27
N ILE A 40 -15.68 4.30 12.48
CA ILE A 40 -14.35 4.80 12.15
C ILE A 40 -13.41 4.47 13.31
N ILE A 41 -12.29 3.86 12.97
CA ILE A 41 -11.23 3.50 13.90
C ILE A 41 -9.98 4.29 13.50
N LYS A 42 -9.23 4.83 14.47
CA LYS A 42 -7.90 5.38 14.19
C LYS A 42 -6.90 4.25 14.02
N LEU A 43 -6.00 4.35 13.05
CA LEU A 43 -4.99 3.29 12.81
C LEU A 43 -4.10 3.05 14.04
N THR A 44 -3.72 4.12 14.73
CA THR A 44 -3.08 4.14 16.06
C THR A 44 -3.58 5.38 16.81
N GLU A 45 -3.41 5.47 18.12
CA GLU A 45 -3.89 6.61 18.92
C GLU A 45 -3.37 7.96 18.42
N ASP A 46 -2.08 7.99 18.06
CA ASP A 46 -1.35 9.18 17.57
C ASP A 46 -1.49 9.43 16.06
N SER A 47 -2.09 8.50 15.32
CA SER A 47 -2.18 8.59 13.86
C SER A 47 -3.37 9.43 13.40
N ASP A 48 -3.12 10.35 12.47
CA ASP A 48 -4.15 11.09 11.73
C ASP A 48 -4.89 10.20 10.69
N LYS A 49 -4.56 8.90 10.59
CA LYS A 49 -5.19 7.96 9.63
C LYS A 49 -6.40 7.28 10.25
N LEU A 50 -7.51 7.36 9.54
CA LEU A 50 -8.80 6.72 9.85
C LEU A 50 -9.01 5.50 8.96
N VAL A 51 -9.52 4.43 9.55
CA VAL A 51 -9.84 3.16 8.91
C VAL A 51 -11.31 2.84 9.16
N PHE A 52 -12.04 2.49 8.10
CA PHE A 52 -13.42 2.03 8.19
C PHE A 52 -13.78 1.19 6.96
N VAL A 53 -14.90 0.49 7.02
CA VAL A 53 -15.45 -0.29 5.91
C VAL A 53 -16.68 0.42 5.36
N CYS A 54 -16.79 0.48 4.03
CA CYS A 54 -18.01 0.94 3.35
C CYS A 54 -18.25 0.13 2.08
N ASN A 55 -19.40 0.35 1.46
CA ASN A 55 -19.73 -0.28 0.18
C ASN A 55 -19.22 0.58 -0.98
N GLY A 56 -18.37 -0.02 -1.81
CA GLY A 56 -17.86 0.59 -3.04
C GLY A 56 -18.48 -0.04 -4.28
N LYS A 57 -18.56 0.74 -5.36
CA LYS A 57 -18.97 0.26 -6.69
C LYS A 57 -17.73 -0.11 -7.49
N LEU A 58 -17.62 -1.40 -7.84
CA LEU A 58 -16.65 -1.90 -8.80
C LEU A 58 -17.05 -1.48 -10.22
N ARG A 59 -16.06 -1.32 -11.09
CA ARG A 59 -16.30 -1.06 -12.51
C ARG A 59 -17.08 -2.20 -13.16
N ASN A 60 -18.02 -1.83 -14.03
CA ASN A 60 -18.84 -2.78 -14.77
C ASN A 60 -18.02 -3.72 -15.68
N SER A 61 -16.78 -3.36 -16.04
CA SER A 61 -15.87 -4.25 -16.77
C SER A 61 -15.56 -5.55 -16.05
N PHE A 62 -15.79 -5.63 -14.74
CA PHE A 62 -15.58 -6.83 -13.93
C PHE A 62 -16.83 -7.69 -13.75
N LEU A 63 -17.96 -7.34 -14.38
CA LEU A 63 -19.25 -8.01 -14.17
C LEU A 63 -19.21 -9.49 -14.55
N SER A 64 -18.61 -9.82 -15.70
CA SER A 64 -18.44 -11.20 -16.15
C SER A 64 -17.54 -12.00 -15.20
N THR A 65 -16.45 -11.38 -14.72
CA THR A 65 -15.54 -12.01 -13.75
C THR A 65 -16.26 -12.32 -12.44
N VAL A 66 -16.99 -11.36 -11.88
CA VAL A 66 -17.69 -11.51 -10.60
C VAL A 66 -18.83 -12.53 -10.71
N LYS A 67 -19.58 -12.55 -11.82
CA LYS A 67 -20.62 -13.57 -12.06
C LYS A 67 -20.07 -15.00 -12.11
N ASN A 68 -18.81 -15.17 -12.52
CA ASN A 68 -18.16 -16.47 -12.63
C ASN A 68 -17.43 -16.88 -11.33
N MET A 69 -17.33 -16.00 -10.33
CA MET A 69 -16.72 -16.32 -9.04
C MET A 69 -17.71 -17.09 -8.17
N LYS A 70 -17.33 -18.31 -7.75
CA LYS A 70 -18.16 -19.16 -6.88
C LYS A 70 -18.30 -18.60 -5.46
N GLU A 71 -17.29 -17.89 -4.98
CA GLU A 71 -17.26 -17.27 -3.65
C GLU A 71 -16.81 -15.83 -3.82
N THR A 72 -17.74 -14.88 -3.67
CA THR A 72 -17.44 -13.46 -3.65
C THR A 72 -18.38 -12.75 -2.68
N LYS A 73 -17.87 -11.74 -1.97
CA LYS A 73 -18.70 -10.83 -1.16
C LYS A 73 -19.32 -9.69 -1.98
N CYS A 74 -19.21 -9.74 -3.31
CA CYS A 74 -19.82 -8.77 -4.19
C CYS A 74 -21.32 -9.03 -4.35
N ILE A 75 -22.12 -7.97 -4.37
CA ILE A 75 -23.55 -7.97 -4.66
C ILE A 75 -23.75 -7.35 -6.04
N VAL A 76 -24.37 -8.09 -6.96
CA VAL A 76 -24.71 -7.58 -8.29
C VAL A 76 -26.17 -7.12 -8.29
N LYS A 77 -26.41 -5.82 -8.54
CA LYS A 77 -27.76 -5.22 -8.62
C LYS A 77 -27.80 -4.20 -9.75
N ASN A 78 -28.79 -4.30 -10.64
CA ASN A 78 -29.02 -3.35 -11.75
C ASN A 78 -27.73 -3.01 -12.53
N ASP A 79 -27.02 -4.02 -13.01
CA ASP A 79 -25.72 -3.90 -13.71
C ASP A 79 -24.62 -3.14 -12.95
N SER A 80 -24.78 -3.00 -11.65
CA SER A 80 -23.79 -2.45 -10.74
C SER A 80 -23.28 -3.55 -9.82
N ILE A 81 -21.98 -3.54 -9.58
CA ILE A 81 -21.32 -4.47 -8.67
C ILE A 81 -20.94 -3.69 -7.42
N ILE A 82 -21.57 -4.03 -6.31
CA ILE A 82 -21.28 -3.45 -5.00
C ILE A 82 -20.39 -4.42 -4.24
N THR A 83 -19.35 -3.93 -3.59
CA THR A 83 -18.45 -4.75 -2.79
C THR A 83 -18.07 -4.02 -1.50
N PRO A 84 -17.99 -4.73 -0.36
CA PRO A 84 -17.40 -4.14 0.84
C PRO A 84 -15.92 -3.83 0.59
N CYS A 85 -15.49 -2.64 1.00
CA CYS A 85 -14.13 -2.18 0.86
C CYS A 85 -13.61 -1.55 2.16
N LEU A 86 -12.36 -1.87 2.49
CA LEU A 86 -11.60 -1.22 3.55
C LEU A 86 -11.08 0.11 3.01
N VAL A 87 -11.36 1.20 3.73
CA VAL A 87 -10.96 2.54 3.35
C VAL A 87 -10.00 3.10 4.39
N ILE A 88 -8.90 3.68 3.91
CA ILE A 88 -7.95 4.44 4.71
C ILE A 88 -8.01 5.90 4.26
N SER A 89 -8.27 6.81 5.21
CA SER A 89 -8.37 8.24 4.94
C SER A 89 -7.67 9.07 6.01
N LYS A 90 -7.49 10.37 5.76
CA LYS A 90 -6.88 11.30 6.73
C LYS A 90 -7.96 12.11 7.45
N ALA A 91 -7.90 12.16 8.78
CA ALA A 91 -8.92 12.76 9.64
C ALA A 91 -9.16 14.26 9.38
N LYS A 92 -8.07 15.04 9.32
CA LYS A 92 -8.14 16.52 9.26
C LYS A 92 -8.62 17.10 7.93
N CYS A 93 -8.48 16.34 6.83
CA CYS A 93 -8.68 16.88 5.49
C CYS A 93 -9.58 16.00 4.62
N HIS A 94 -10.31 15.05 5.22
CA HIS A 94 -11.27 14.20 4.52
C HIS A 94 -10.70 13.66 3.19
N THR A 95 -9.43 13.26 3.23
CA THR A 95 -8.71 12.84 2.03
C THR A 95 -8.65 11.33 2.02
N LEU A 96 -9.25 10.73 0.99
CA LEU A 96 -9.10 9.31 0.71
C LEU A 96 -7.63 9.04 0.36
N LEU A 97 -6.96 8.19 1.15
CA LEU A 97 -5.61 7.75 0.88
C LEU A 97 -5.67 6.52 -0.02
N GLU A 98 -6.31 5.44 0.47
CA GLU A 98 -6.47 4.21 -0.30
C GLU A 98 -7.75 3.45 0.06
N SER A 99 -8.15 2.55 -0.84
CA SER A 99 -9.25 1.63 -0.63
C SER A 99 -8.92 0.24 -1.16
N PHE A 100 -9.27 -0.80 -0.41
CA PHE A 100 -9.07 -2.20 -0.77
C PHE A 100 -10.40 -2.93 -0.79
N THR A 101 -10.64 -3.71 -1.84
CA THR A 101 -11.72 -4.71 -1.86
C THR A 101 -11.50 -5.77 -0.79
N TYR A 102 -12.56 -6.49 -0.42
CA TYR A 102 -12.43 -7.64 0.47
C TYR A 102 -11.40 -8.67 0.01
N ASP A 103 -11.37 -8.99 -1.28
CA ASP A 103 -10.44 -9.98 -1.83
C ASP A 103 -8.98 -9.52 -1.76
N GLU A 104 -8.74 -8.21 -1.95
CA GLU A 104 -7.41 -7.61 -1.77
C GLU A 104 -6.96 -7.68 -0.31
N VAL A 105 -7.87 -7.45 0.65
CA VAL A 105 -7.56 -7.61 2.08
C VAL A 105 -7.17 -9.05 2.41
N LEU A 106 -7.93 -10.05 1.95
CA LEU A 106 -7.58 -11.46 2.14
C LEU A 106 -6.23 -11.82 1.49
N HIS A 107 -5.87 -11.16 0.39
CA HIS A 107 -4.57 -11.36 -0.23
C HIS A 107 -3.44 -10.72 0.60
N LEU A 108 -3.65 -9.51 1.13
CA LEU A 108 -2.70 -8.85 2.03
C LEU A 108 -2.46 -9.68 3.29
N GLU A 109 -3.51 -10.29 3.86
CA GLU A 109 -3.38 -11.20 5.01
C GLU A 109 -2.45 -12.39 4.71
N LYS A 110 -2.56 -12.97 3.51
CA LYS A 110 -1.66 -14.06 3.08
C LYS A 110 -0.21 -13.60 2.88
N LEU A 111 -0.01 -12.34 2.49
CA LEU A 111 1.31 -11.74 2.33
C LEU A 111 1.92 -11.20 3.63
N SER A 112 1.14 -11.10 4.72
CA SER A 112 1.54 -10.49 5.99
C SER A 112 2.92 -10.96 6.48
N LYS A 113 3.17 -12.27 6.50
CA LYS A 113 4.45 -12.84 6.94
C LYS A 113 5.65 -12.35 6.10
N GLN A 114 5.49 -12.27 4.78
CA GLN A 114 6.54 -11.79 3.89
C GLN A 114 6.77 -10.28 4.06
N ILE A 115 5.69 -9.52 4.27
CA ILE A 115 5.76 -8.08 4.55
C ILE A 115 6.54 -7.83 5.85
N LEU A 116 6.22 -8.58 6.91
CA LEU A 116 6.92 -8.48 8.20
C LEU A 116 8.41 -8.81 8.08
N LYS A 117 8.75 -9.90 7.40
CA LYS A 117 10.15 -10.23 7.10
C LYS A 117 10.86 -9.11 6.32
N GLY A 118 10.16 -8.47 5.38
CA GLY A 118 10.70 -7.34 4.63
C GLY A 118 11.01 -6.12 5.51
N PHE A 119 10.24 -5.90 6.59
CA PHE A 119 10.56 -4.86 7.57
C PHE A 119 11.82 -5.21 8.37
N GLU A 120 11.94 -6.44 8.86
CA GLU A 120 13.13 -6.92 9.59
C GLU A 120 14.41 -6.75 8.75
N GLU A 121 14.40 -7.24 7.50
CA GLU A 121 15.55 -7.11 6.59
C GLU A 121 15.92 -5.65 6.26
N ALA A 122 14.95 -4.73 6.30
CA ALA A 122 15.20 -3.31 6.05
C ALA A 122 15.84 -2.63 7.27
N GLU A 123 15.41 -3.01 8.48
CA GLU A 123 15.98 -2.54 9.74
C GLU A 123 17.43 -3.01 9.91
N GLU A 124 17.72 -4.29 9.65
CA GLU A 124 19.08 -4.84 9.71
C GLU A 124 20.06 -4.11 8.77
N LYS A 125 19.61 -3.80 7.54
CA LYS A 125 20.39 -3.02 6.58
C LYS A 125 20.69 -1.62 7.10
N LEU A 126 19.70 -0.97 7.69
CA LEU A 126 19.86 0.37 8.25
C LEU A 126 20.89 0.39 9.39
N GLU A 127 20.87 -0.60 10.29
CA GLU A 127 21.86 -0.72 11.37
C GLU A 127 23.26 -1.03 10.85
N THR A 128 23.36 -1.92 9.85
CA THR A 128 24.64 -2.20 9.18
C THR A 128 25.21 -0.93 8.52
N ASP A 129 24.36 -0.13 7.88
CA ASP A 129 24.75 1.13 7.26
C ASP A 129 25.16 2.19 8.31
N LYS A 130 24.48 2.27 9.46
CA LYS A 130 24.90 3.14 10.58
C LYS A 130 26.32 2.80 11.03
N ASN A 131 26.60 1.52 11.26
CA ASN A 131 27.93 1.03 11.64
C ASN A 131 29.00 1.37 10.58
N ASN A 132 28.65 1.25 9.30
CA ASN A 132 29.54 1.60 8.19
C ASN A 132 29.72 3.13 8.01
N THR A 133 28.72 3.95 8.36
CA THR A 133 28.83 5.42 8.30
C THR A 133 29.65 6.05 9.42
N VAL A 134 29.93 5.34 10.52
CA VAL A 134 30.92 5.78 11.52
C VAL A 134 32.30 5.95 10.87
N LEU A 135 32.63 5.13 9.85
CA LEU A 135 33.85 5.23 9.05
C LEU A 135 33.81 6.33 7.97
N LYS A 136 32.67 7.01 7.78
CA LYS A 136 32.46 8.09 6.80
C LYS A 136 32.21 9.46 7.43
N LYS A 137 32.49 9.65 8.72
CA LYS A 137 32.69 11.02 9.23
C LYS A 137 33.89 11.59 8.48
N HIS A 138 33.66 12.52 7.57
CA HIS A 138 34.71 13.34 6.97
C HIS A 138 35.44 14.09 8.10
N GLN A 139 36.47 13.48 8.66
CA GLN A 139 37.49 14.23 9.38
C GLN A 139 38.25 15.00 8.32
N ALA A 140 38.26 16.33 8.43
CA ALA A 140 39.16 17.15 7.62
C ALA A 140 40.58 16.60 7.82
N LEU A 141 41.22 16.17 6.73
CA LEU A 141 42.64 15.87 6.74
C LEU A 141 43.35 17.13 7.26
N LYS A 142 43.84 17.08 8.51
CA LYS A 142 44.73 18.13 9.01
C LYS A 142 46.01 18.02 8.18
N PHE A 143 46.11 18.85 7.14
CA PHE A 143 47.36 19.08 6.44
C PHE A 143 48.36 19.58 7.47
N LYS A 144 49.32 18.73 7.86
CA LYS A 144 50.52 19.20 8.54
C LYS A 144 51.44 19.77 7.47
N MET A 145 51.71 21.08 7.55
CA MET A 145 52.79 21.68 6.79
C MET A 145 54.10 21.01 7.22
N ILE A 146 54.87 20.53 6.25
CA ILE A 146 56.25 20.09 6.49
C ILE A 146 57.06 21.38 6.63
N GLU A 147 57.54 21.67 7.84
CA GLU A 147 58.50 22.76 8.06
C GLU A 147 59.82 22.39 7.40
N SER A 148 60.34 23.33 6.62
CA SER A 148 61.62 23.24 5.89
C SER A 148 62.78 23.64 6.79
#